data_AF-A0A317VR46-F1
#
_entry.id   AF-A0A317VR46-F1
#
_cell.length_a   1.000
_cell.length_b   1.000
_cell.length_c   1.000
_cell.angle_alpha   90.00
_cell.angle_beta   90.00
_cell.angle_gamma   90.00
#
_symmetry.space_group_name_H-M   'P 1'
#
loop_
_entity.id
_entity.type
_entity.pdbx_description
1 polymer ?
#
loop_
_entity_poly.entity_id
_entity_poly.type
_entity_poly.pdbx_seq_one_letter_code
_entity_poly.pdbx_strand_id
1 'polypeptide(L)'
;MASEIEPAEVPPAMGVLPSYTEANEHYPRRMVPRADGALARLDPSVTLEEYMYWAGIERELEEEDNRQYVEERGPLTVGKVIKGRFSKGVHHENEKKRQRENEALELSGNEKSPEGKEGMITSTPSDPSLAVSDEEWRTAARALRTASWGTVFYLITTDVLGWANAPFVFASVGYGPAVALFIVFGCFAGFSGWILWKVFLELDSTRYPLINFGDTYYRVFGPWARHLVNIGQSLQLLMSVSVLILGNGQTLSQLANNKLCFVVCMVVMMIIGMVFGSIRSLQRLGWLTNAAVWMNIADFIMIMVAAGGHYGIDYQAATSSTLIKVIEPIKVFAGPPPDKYQMQATGFAGQFTGVDQMVYSYGGAILFVSFLAEMRRPWDFWKGLLCAQLFICIVYIFFGAFVYSFYGQYSISNIYNLVEPKGLQMAVNIVYFLTCIIACILYFNIGMKSVYQQVFMELLHFPDISTFRGRMLWYGLGPIYWAIAFVIAGAVPNLSGISSMVGAALILNFTYTLPGILYVGFRSQKDAALPGEGYNPATGVTTRHDSGWKRYARGFKKSLYINLFCIFYFCGGLACSGMGMWAAITSLIQIFAPGGTVATSFGCAAPV
;
A
#
# COMPACT_ATOMS: atom_id res chain seq x y z
N MET A 1 15.50 -59.66 15.63
CA MET A 1 16.15 -58.64 16.47
C MET A 1 16.03 -57.31 15.72
N ALA A 2 14.85 -56.68 15.84
CA ALA A 2 14.55 -55.38 15.27
C ALA A 2 14.16 -54.51 16.47
N SER A 3 15.00 -53.55 16.80
CA SER A 3 14.79 -52.62 17.92
C SER A 3 13.95 -51.44 17.45
N GLU A 4 12.78 -51.30 18.06
CA GLU A 4 11.92 -50.12 17.97
C GLU A 4 12.66 -48.87 18.48
N ILE A 5 12.49 -47.76 17.75
CA ILE A 5 12.94 -46.43 18.14
C ILE A 5 11.68 -45.70 18.61
N GLU A 6 11.66 -45.31 19.89
CA GLU A 6 10.61 -44.49 20.50
C GLU A 6 10.52 -43.10 19.84
N PRO A 7 9.30 -42.58 19.56
CA PRO A 7 9.12 -41.19 19.12
C PRO A 7 9.14 -40.22 20.30
N ALA A 8 9.85 -39.10 20.09
CA ALA A 8 10.06 -38.02 21.05
C ALA A 8 8.77 -37.31 21.50
N GLU A 9 8.75 -36.93 22.79
CA GLU A 9 7.65 -36.26 23.48
C GLU A 9 7.22 -34.94 22.84
N VAL A 10 5.91 -34.82 22.61
CA VAL A 10 5.21 -33.62 22.18
C VAL A 10 4.96 -32.73 23.41
N PRO A 11 5.31 -31.43 23.39
CA PRO A 11 5.02 -30.52 24.50
C PRO A 11 3.50 -30.36 24.69
N PRO A 12 3.03 -30.13 25.93
CA PRO A 12 1.63 -30.30 26.30
C PRO A 12 0.74 -29.28 25.57
N ALA A 13 -0.35 -29.79 24.99
CA ALA A 13 -1.40 -29.03 24.33
C ALA A 13 -1.92 -27.92 25.24
N MET A 14 -1.88 -26.67 24.76
CA MET A 14 -2.82 -25.65 25.24
C MET A 14 -4.22 -26.22 25.03
N GLY A 15 -4.99 -26.33 26.12
CA GLY A 15 -6.28 -26.99 26.15
C GLY A 15 -7.19 -26.55 25.00
N VAL A 16 -7.84 -27.55 24.41
CA VAL A 16 -8.93 -27.37 23.47
C VAL A 16 -9.97 -26.48 24.13
N LEU A 17 -10.13 -25.25 23.62
CA LEU A 17 -11.26 -24.40 24.00
C LEU A 17 -12.54 -25.07 23.48
N PRO A 18 -13.61 -25.16 24.29
CA PRO A 18 -14.83 -25.87 23.94
C PRO A 18 -15.54 -25.23 22.75
N SER A 19 -16.37 -26.03 22.05
CA SER A 19 -17.20 -25.58 20.93
C SER A 19 -18.12 -24.44 21.35
N TYR A 20 -18.33 -23.49 20.41
CA TYR A 20 -19.04 -22.23 20.63
C TYR A 20 -20.46 -22.37 21.20
N THR A 21 -21.10 -23.53 21.01
CA THR A 21 -22.49 -23.78 21.43
C THR A 21 -22.65 -24.29 22.86
N GLU A 22 -21.63 -24.89 23.49
CA GLU A 22 -21.84 -25.59 24.78
C GLU A 22 -21.33 -24.83 26.02
N ALA A 23 -20.53 -23.77 25.87
CA ALA A 23 -19.81 -23.15 26.99
C ALA A 23 -20.33 -21.77 27.47
N ASN A 24 -21.38 -21.19 26.89
CA ASN A 24 -21.78 -19.80 27.19
C ASN A 24 -23.21 -19.62 27.76
N GLU A 25 -23.83 -20.64 28.34
CA GLU A 25 -25.16 -20.49 28.96
C GLU A 25 -25.18 -19.75 30.31
N HIS A 26 -24.03 -19.38 30.90
CA HIS A 26 -24.00 -18.86 32.29
C HIS A 26 -23.64 -17.38 32.50
N TYR A 27 -23.35 -16.61 31.45
CA TYR A 27 -23.24 -15.16 31.60
C TYR A 27 -23.80 -14.45 30.36
N PRO A 28 -24.89 -13.68 30.48
CA PRO A 28 -25.28 -12.77 29.41
C PRO A 28 -24.13 -11.77 29.24
N ARG A 29 -23.42 -11.86 28.11
CA ARG A 29 -22.38 -10.91 27.73
C ARG A 29 -23.06 -9.55 27.58
N ARG A 30 -23.07 -8.75 28.66
CA ARG A 30 -23.66 -7.43 28.65
C ARG A 30 -22.75 -6.52 27.83
N MET A 31 -22.97 -6.52 26.51
CA MET A 31 -22.27 -5.63 25.60
C MET A 31 -22.73 -4.21 25.90
N VAL A 32 -21.82 -3.37 26.41
CA VAL A 32 -22.06 -1.93 26.48
C VAL A 32 -22.06 -1.41 25.03
N PRO A 33 -23.17 -0.85 24.53
CA PRO A 33 -23.21 -0.23 23.21
C PRO A 33 -22.35 1.03 23.27
N ARG A 34 -21.25 1.07 22.50
CA ARG A 34 -20.50 2.31 22.25
C ARG A 34 -20.81 2.77 20.82
N ALA A 35 -21.18 4.04 20.69
CA ALA A 35 -21.58 4.66 19.44
C ALA A 35 -20.41 4.70 18.42
N ASP A 36 -20.77 4.54 17.15
CA ASP A 36 -19.97 4.72 15.93
C ASP A 36 -18.55 4.14 15.94
N GLY A 37 -18.35 3.01 15.25
CA GLY A 37 -17.04 2.38 15.06
C GLY A 37 -15.92 3.30 14.54
N ALA A 38 -16.27 4.43 13.91
CA ALA A 38 -15.31 5.46 13.48
C ALA A 38 -14.77 6.33 14.64
N LEU A 39 -15.61 6.64 15.64
CA LEU A 39 -15.24 7.40 16.85
C LEU A 39 -14.61 6.46 17.90
N ALA A 40 -15.15 5.25 18.06
CA ALA A 40 -14.63 4.22 18.96
C ALA A 40 -13.20 3.79 18.60
N ARG A 41 -12.81 3.90 17.32
CA ARG A 41 -11.45 3.60 16.82
C ARG A 41 -10.34 4.37 17.56
N LEU A 42 -10.63 5.59 18.01
CA LEU A 42 -9.65 6.53 18.58
C LEU A 42 -9.88 6.82 20.06
N ASP A 43 -10.63 5.96 20.72
CA ASP A 43 -10.90 6.11 22.14
C ASP A 43 -9.60 5.85 22.94
N PRO A 44 -9.08 6.85 23.67
CA PRO A 44 -7.86 6.69 24.47
C PRO A 44 -8.08 5.81 25.71
N SER A 45 -9.33 5.48 26.06
CA SER A 45 -9.65 4.60 27.19
C SER A 45 -9.43 3.12 26.87
N VAL A 46 -9.34 2.76 25.58
CA VAL A 46 -9.23 1.38 25.13
C VAL A 46 -7.79 0.90 25.21
N THR A 47 -7.59 -0.21 25.89
CA THR A 47 -6.25 -0.80 26.09
C THR A 47 -5.87 -1.74 24.95
N LEU A 48 -4.56 -1.95 24.76
CA LEU A 48 -4.04 -2.91 23.77
C LEU A 48 -4.64 -4.31 23.95
N GLU A 49 -4.78 -4.77 25.19
CA GLU A 49 -5.35 -6.07 25.53
C GLU A 49 -6.84 -6.16 25.15
N GLU A 50 -7.59 -5.05 25.26
CA GLU A 50 -8.98 -5.00 24.79
C GLU A 50 -9.04 -5.11 23.27
N TYR A 51 -8.18 -4.39 22.54
CA TYR A 51 -8.10 -4.53 21.07
C TYR A 51 -7.79 -5.96 20.66
N MET A 52 -6.81 -6.60 21.29
CA MET A 52 -6.42 -7.98 21.00
C MET A 52 -7.51 -8.99 21.32
N TYR A 53 -8.26 -8.78 22.40
CA TYR A 53 -9.38 -9.65 22.77
C TYR A 53 -10.48 -9.64 21.71
N TRP A 54 -10.93 -8.44 21.30
CA TRP A 54 -11.97 -8.31 20.28
C TRP A 54 -11.50 -8.75 18.89
N ALA A 55 -10.23 -8.48 18.56
CA ALA A 55 -9.63 -8.99 17.32
C ALA A 55 -9.60 -10.53 17.30
N GLY A 56 -9.22 -11.18 18.42
CA GLY A 56 -9.21 -12.64 18.53
C GLY A 56 -10.58 -13.26 18.26
N ILE A 57 -11.63 -12.73 18.89
CA ILE A 57 -13.02 -13.17 18.66
C ILE A 57 -13.40 -13.01 17.19
N GLU A 58 -13.05 -11.88 16.57
CA GLU A 58 -13.36 -11.66 15.15
C GLU A 58 -12.68 -12.67 14.24
N ARG A 59 -11.44 -13.07 14.55
CA ARG A 59 -10.73 -14.06 13.75
C ARG A 59 -11.31 -15.46 13.90
N GLU A 60 -11.75 -15.84 15.09
CA GLU A 60 -12.45 -17.11 15.32
C GLU A 60 -13.76 -17.16 14.53
N LEU A 61 -14.56 -16.09 14.58
CA LEU A 61 -15.80 -15.98 13.82
C LEU A 61 -15.57 -16.01 12.30
N GLU A 62 -14.55 -15.32 11.78
CA GLU A 62 -14.19 -15.38 10.36
C GLU A 62 -13.74 -16.78 9.92
N GLU A 63 -13.12 -17.56 10.81
CA GLU A 63 -12.76 -18.94 10.54
C GLU A 63 -13.97 -19.86 10.49
N GLU A 64 -14.91 -19.72 11.43
CA GLU A 64 -16.18 -20.48 11.45
C GLU A 64 -17.00 -20.19 10.19
N ASP A 65 -17.20 -18.92 9.84
CA ASP A 65 -17.91 -18.52 8.63
C ASP A 65 -17.24 -19.06 7.35
N ASN A 66 -15.90 -19.11 7.34
CA ASN A 66 -15.18 -19.69 6.21
C ASN A 66 -15.33 -21.22 6.15
N ARG A 67 -15.42 -21.92 7.29
CA ARG A 67 -15.74 -23.36 7.31
C ARG A 67 -17.12 -23.60 6.72
N GLN A 68 -18.13 -22.85 7.17
CA GLN A 68 -19.49 -22.90 6.63
C GLN A 68 -19.50 -22.61 5.11
N TYR A 69 -18.81 -21.56 4.66
CA TYR A 69 -18.71 -21.23 3.24
C TYR A 69 -18.04 -22.35 2.40
N VAL A 70 -17.00 -23.00 2.94
CA VAL A 70 -16.31 -24.11 2.24
C VAL A 70 -17.22 -25.34 2.17
N GLU A 71 -17.96 -25.63 3.24
CA GLU A 71 -18.96 -26.71 3.30
C GLU A 71 -20.10 -26.48 2.31
N GLU A 72 -20.65 -25.26 2.25
CA GLU A 72 -21.69 -24.87 1.30
C GLU A 72 -21.22 -24.92 -0.17
N ARG A 73 -19.94 -24.59 -0.43
CA ARG A 73 -19.38 -24.52 -1.79
C ARG A 73 -19.09 -25.89 -2.39
N GLY A 74 -18.82 -26.91 -1.57
CA GLY A 74 -18.43 -28.26 -2.00
C GLY A 74 -17.08 -28.33 -2.75
N PRO A 75 -16.68 -29.51 -3.27
CA PRO A 75 -15.37 -29.70 -3.89
C PRO A 75 -15.18 -28.89 -5.19
N LEU A 76 -14.00 -28.28 -5.33
CA LEU A 76 -13.63 -27.42 -6.47
C LEU A 76 -13.24 -28.25 -7.70
N THR A 77 -14.17 -28.45 -8.63
CA THR A 77 -13.86 -28.95 -9.98
C THR A 77 -13.33 -27.82 -10.86
N VAL A 78 -12.36 -28.09 -11.75
CA VAL A 78 -11.71 -27.10 -12.64
C VAL A 78 -12.74 -26.23 -13.41
N GLY A 79 -13.86 -26.83 -13.86
CA GLY A 79 -14.94 -26.10 -14.53
C GLY A 79 -15.70 -25.10 -13.63
N LYS A 80 -15.89 -25.40 -12.34
CA LYS A 80 -16.51 -24.47 -11.37
C LYS A 80 -15.58 -23.30 -11.03
N VAL A 81 -14.26 -23.51 -11.05
CA VAL A 81 -13.25 -22.46 -10.82
C VAL A 81 -13.25 -21.44 -11.96
N ILE A 82 -13.36 -21.91 -13.21
CA ILE A 82 -13.41 -21.03 -14.39
C ILE A 82 -14.75 -20.28 -14.44
N LYS A 83 -15.89 -20.97 -14.22
CA LYS A 83 -17.22 -20.36 -14.22
C LYS A 83 -17.40 -19.33 -13.07
N GLY A 84 -16.79 -19.59 -11.91
CA GLY A 84 -16.82 -18.68 -10.76
C GLY A 84 -16.00 -17.39 -10.95
N ARG A 85 -14.98 -17.37 -11.82
CA ARG A 85 -14.24 -16.13 -12.15
C ARG A 85 -15.01 -15.19 -13.08
N PHE A 86 -16.00 -15.69 -13.82
CA PHE A 86 -16.84 -14.90 -14.73
C PHE A 86 -18.27 -14.67 -14.20
N SER A 87 -18.62 -15.24 -13.04
CA SER A 87 -19.92 -14.98 -12.40
C SER A 87 -19.92 -13.61 -11.74
N LYS A 88 -20.98 -12.82 -11.95
CA LYS A 88 -21.19 -11.53 -11.28
C LYS A 88 -21.29 -11.79 -9.78
N GLY A 89 -20.19 -11.51 -9.06
CA GLY A 89 -19.98 -11.42 -7.61
C GLY A 89 -20.97 -12.17 -6.69
N VAL A 90 -20.43 -12.93 -5.72
CA VAL A 90 -21.17 -13.71 -4.70
C VAL A 90 -22.32 -12.93 -4.01
N HIS A 91 -22.27 -11.59 -3.95
CA HIS A 91 -23.37 -10.76 -3.48
C HIS A 91 -24.67 -10.90 -4.27
N HIS A 92 -24.61 -11.06 -5.60
CA HIS A 92 -25.81 -11.20 -6.43
C HIS A 92 -26.41 -12.61 -6.34
N GLU A 93 -25.59 -13.63 -6.03
CA GLU A 93 -26.07 -14.99 -5.72
C GLU A 93 -26.66 -15.06 -4.32
N ASN A 94 -26.04 -14.43 -3.31
CA ASN A 94 -26.55 -14.40 -1.94
C ASN A 94 -27.78 -13.50 -1.78
N GLU A 95 -27.88 -12.36 -2.49
CA GLU A 95 -29.12 -11.57 -2.56
C GLU A 95 -30.24 -12.39 -3.20
N LYS A 96 -29.98 -13.11 -4.29
CA LYS A 96 -30.97 -14.00 -4.90
C LYS A 96 -31.36 -15.17 -4.01
N LYS A 97 -30.43 -15.71 -3.22
CA LYS A 97 -30.69 -16.79 -2.27
C LYS A 97 -31.53 -16.29 -1.09
N ARG A 98 -31.19 -15.12 -0.52
CA ARG A 98 -31.99 -14.43 0.50
C ARG A 98 -33.37 -13.99 0.00
N GLN A 99 -33.47 -13.51 -1.25
CA GLN A 99 -34.76 -13.21 -1.88
C GLN A 99 -35.60 -14.47 -2.02
N ARG A 100 -35.02 -15.58 -2.46
CA ARG A 100 -35.73 -16.87 -2.54
C ARG A 100 -36.12 -17.44 -1.17
N GLU A 101 -35.28 -17.24 -0.14
CA GLU A 101 -35.58 -17.66 1.23
C GLU A 101 -36.68 -16.80 1.85
N ASN A 102 -36.67 -15.48 1.63
CA ASN A 102 -37.74 -14.58 2.04
C ASN A 102 -39.04 -14.85 1.27
N GLU A 103 -38.99 -15.10 -0.04
CA GLU A 103 -40.14 -15.50 -0.84
C GLU A 103 -40.70 -16.86 -0.37
N ALA A 104 -39.84 -17.80 0.03
CA ALA A 104 -40.27 -19.09 0.58
C ALA A 104 -40.91 -18.96 1.98
N LEU A 105 -40.43 -18.01 2.81
CA LEU A 105 -41.02 -17.67 4.11
C LEU A 105 -42.39 -16.97 3.95
N GLU A 106 -42.53 -16.09 2.95
CA GLU A 106 -43.81 -15.44 2.62
C GLU A 106 -44.86 -16.43 2.08
N LEU A 107 -44.45 -17.49 1.36
CA LEU A 107 -45.38 -18.53 0.91
C LEU A 107 -45.83 -19.51 2.01
N SER A 108 -45.13 -19.57 3.14
CA SER A 108 -45.47 -20.46 4.26
C SER A 108 -46.40 -19.81 5.31
N GLY A 109 -46.65 -18.50 5.23
CA GLY A 109 -47.41 -17.75 6.24
C GLY A 109 -48.63 -17.07 5.65
N ASN A 110 -49.68 -17.82 5.30
CA ASN A 110 -50.94 -17.20 4.89
C ASN A 110 -52.18 -18.01 5.31
N GLU A 111 -52.69 -17.77 6.52
CA GLU A 111 -54.11 -17.95 6.85
C GLU A 111 -54.70 -16.69 7.53
N LYS A 112 -55.48 -15.95 6.73
CA LYS A 112 -56.70 -15.15 7.02
C LYS A 112 -56.65 -13.82 7.82
N SER A 113 -56.59 -12.70 7.05
CA SER A 113 -57.52 -11.52 6.93
C SER A 113 -57.99 -10.67 8.15
N PRO A 114 -58.50 -9.41 7.95
CA PRO A 114 -58.09 -8.30 7.05
C PRO A 114 -58.17 -6.87 7.68
N GLU A 115 -57.83 -5.84 6.89
CA GLU A 115 -58.18 -4.39 6.98
C GLU A 115 -57.29 -3.38 7.75
N GLY A 116 -56.49 -2.61 6.98
CA GLY A 116 -56.67 -1.18 6.74
C GLY A 116 -56.22 -0.13 7.79
N LYS A 117 -55.15 0.63 7.47
CA LYS A 117 -55.17 2.09 7.20
C LYS A 117 -53.75 2.71 7.17
N GLU A 118 -53.58 3.62 6.22
CA GLU A 118 -52.47 4.56 6.11
C GLU A 118 -52.29 5.44 7.36
N GLY A 119 -51.04 5.75 7.70
CA GLY A 119 -50.71 6.68 8.78
C GLY A 119 -49.23 7.01 8.81
N MET A 120 -48.86 8.13 8.19
CA MET A 120 -47.59 8.83 8.34
C MET A 120 -47.39 9.18 9.83
N ILE A 121 -46.30 8.72 10.45
CA ILE A 121 -45.92 9.14 11.81
C ILE A 121 -44.45 9.58 11.83
N THR A 122 -44.29 10.87 12.09
CA THR A 122 -43.10 11.55 12.61
C THR A 122 -42.56 10.84 13.84
N SER A 123 -41.30 10.38 13.83
CA SER A 123 -40.63 9.84 15.01
C SER A 123 -39.52 10.76 15.53
N THR A 124 -39.78 11.34 16.70
CA THR A 124 -38.79 11.81 17.67
C THR A 124 -38.15 10.59 18.35
N PRO A 125 -36.86 10.59 18.73
CA PRO A 125 -36.13 9.35 19.03
C PRO A 125 -36.31 8.94 20.49
N SER A 126 -37.05 7.86 20.74
CA SER A 126 -37.00 7.11 22.00
C SER A 126 -37.66 5.74 21.86
N ASP A 127 -37.08 4.88 21.01
CA ASP A 127 -37.49 3.47 20.93
C ASP A 127 -36.23 2.57 20.83
N PRO A 128 -35.94 1.71 21.83
CA PRO A 128 -34.81 0.79 21.79
C PRO A 128 -34.95 -0.32 20.73
N SER A 129 -36.11 -0.43 20.07
CA SER A 129 -36.33 -1.35 18.93
C SER A 129 -35.69 -0.89 17.61
N LEU A 130 -35.14 0.34 17.55
CA LEU A 130 -34.35 0.86 16.42
C LEU A 130 -32.84 0.64 16.60
N ALA A 131 -32.40 -0.02 17.68
CA ALA A 131 -31.02 -0.44 17.82
C ALA A 131 -30.75 -1.58 16.82
N VAL A 132 -30.08 -1.24 15.70
CA VAL A 132 -29.55 -2.22 14.74
C VAL A 132 -28.87 -3.33 15.53
N SER A 133 -29.29 -4.58 15.32
CA SER A 133 -28.70 -5.72 16.03
C SER A 133 -27.21 -5.79 15.73
N ASP A 134 -26.38 -6.16 16.71
CA ASP A 134 -24.92 -6.27 16.52
C ASP A 134 -24.57 -7.18 15.34
N GLU A 135 -25.39 -8.19 15.06
CA GLU A 135 -25.27 -9.09 13.91
C GLU A 135 -25.55 -8.39 12.58
N GLU A 136 -26.58 -7.53 12.54
CA GLU A 136 -26.93 -6.74 11.35
C GLU A 136 -25.85 -5.71 11.06
N TRP A 137 -25.33 -5.03 12.09
CA TRP A 137 -24.23 -4.08 11.94
C TRP A 137 -22.94 -4.76 11.49
N ARG A 138 -22.59 -5.91 12.05
CA ARG A 138 -21.45 -6.72 11.59
C ARG A 138 -21.63 -7.21 10.16
N THR A 139 -22.83 -7.62 9.78
CA THR A 139 -23.14 -8.04 8.41
C THR A 139 -23.00 -6.87 7.44
N ALA A 140 -23.47 -5.69 7.81
CA ALA A 140 -23.31 -4.46 7.04
C ALA A 140 -21.83 -4.03 6.92
N ALA A 141 -21.08 -4.04 8.02
CA ALA A 141 -19.65 -3.72 8.03
C ALA A 141 -18.84 -4.69 7.18
N ARG A 142 -19.19 -5.99 7.19
CA ARG A 142 -18.58 -7.01 6.33
C ARG A 142 -18.99 -6.90 4.88
N ALA A 143 -20.22 -6.45 4.58
CA ALA A 143 -20.64 -6.20 3.21
C ALA A 143 -19.85 -5.08 2.52
N LEU A 144 -19.25 -4.17 3.30
CA LEU A 144 -18.32 -3.17 2.78
C LEU A 144 -16.96 -3.77 2.39
N ARG A 145 -16.54 -4.89 3.01
CA ARG A 145 -15.27 -5.57 2.71
C ARG A 145 -15.41 -6.46 1.48
N THR A 146 -15.13 -5.90 0.30
CA THR A 146 -15.38 -6.57 -0.99
C THR A 146 -14.16 -7.22 -1.64
N ALA A 147 -12.94 -6.90 -1.20
CA ALA A 147 -11.72 -7.32 -1.89
C ALA A 147 -11.34 -8.80 -1.59
N SER A 148 -10.97 -9.52 -2.65
CA SER A 148 -10.41 -10.88 -2.57
C SER A 148 -8.88 -10.85 -2.56
N TRP A 149 -8.23 -11.96 -2.17
CA TRP A 149 -6.76 -12.07 -2.24
C TRP A 149 -6.19 -11.83 -3.64
N GLY A 150 -6.93 -12.20 -4.70
CA GLY A 150 -6.55 -11.92 -6.09
C GLY A 150 -6.69 -10.44 -6.44
N THR A 151 -7.69 -9.75 -5.87
CA THR A 151 -7.82 -8.29 -6.03
C THR A 151 -6.65 -7.59 -5.35
N VAL A 152 -6.23 -8.06 -4.18
CA VAL A 152 -5.04 -7.56 -3.46
C VAL A 152 -3.76 -7.77 -4.26
N PHE A 153 -3.59 -8.92 -4.93
CA PHE A 153 -2.46 -9.12 -5.84
C PHE A 153 -2.40 -8.01 -6.91
N TYR A 154 -3.52 -7.71 -7.57
CA TYR A 154 -3.56 -6.64 -8.57
C TYR A 154 -3.37 -5.25 -7.97
N LEU A 155 -3.90 -4.98 -6.77
CA LEU A 155 -3.72 -3.71 -6.08
C LEU A 155 -2.25 -3.47 -5.70
N ILE A 156 -1.61 -4.44 -5.05
CA ILE A 156 -0.18 -4.37 -4.70
C ILE A 156 0.66 -4.23 -5.97
N THR A 157 0.37 -5.01 -7.01
CA THR A 157 1.10 -4.93 -8.27
C THR A 157 0.90 -3.55 -8.93
N THR A 158 -0.31 -3.01 -8.98
CA THR A 158 -0.56 -1.69 -9.60
C THR A 158 0.14 -0.56 -8.84
N ASP A 159 0.19 -0.65 -7.51
CA ASP A 159 0.78 0.36 -6.64
C ASP A 159 2.31 0.34 -6.69
N VAL A 160 2.90 -0.85 -6.58
CA VAL A 160 4.34 -1.03 -6.39
C VAL A 160 5.10 -1.14 -7.72
N LEU A 161 4.49 -1.62 -8.80
CA LEU A 161 5.20 -1.99 -10.04
C LEU A 161 5.73 -0.77 -10.84
N GLY A 162 6.86 -0.22 -10.41
CA GLY A 162 7.67 0.84 -11.04
C GLY A 162 8.85 0.30 -11.85
N TRP A 163 8.57 -0.59 -12.80
CA TRP A 163 9.57 -1.34 -13.60
C TRP A 163 10.41 -0.45 -14.54
N ALA A 164 9.89 0.71 -14.96
CA ALA A 164 10.55 1.62 -15.90
C ALA A 164 11.92 2.13 -15.43
N ASN A 165 12.16 2.16 -14.12
CA ASN A 165 13.44 2.57 -13.54
C ASN A 165 14.40 1.41 -13.29
N ALA A 166 13.97 0.15 -13.46
CA ALA A 166 14.85 -0.99 -13.20
C ALA A 166 16.13 -0.98 -14.06
N PRO A 167 16.10 -0.68 -15.37
CA PRO A 167 17.33 -0.61 -16.19
C PRO A 167 18.32 0.45 -15.68
N PHE A 168 17.81 1.57 -15.16
CA PHE A 168 18.64 2.62 -14.55
C PHE A 168 19.39 2.13 -13.31
N VAL A 169 18.75 1.30 -12.49
CA VAL A 169 19.42 0.65 -11.34
C VAL A 169 20.56 -0.23 -11.83
N PHE A 170 20.32 -1.07 -12.84
CA PHE A 170 21.36 -1.93 -13.43
C PHE A 170 22.52 -1.13 -14.01
N ALA A 171 22.24 0.01 -14.65
CA ALA A 171 23.28 0.90 -15.14
C ALA A 171 24.01 1.68 -14.04
N SER A 172 23.44 1.79 -12.84
CA SER A 172 24.07 2.48 -11.71
C SER A 172 24.98 1.57 -10.88
N VAL A 173 24.64 0.28 -10.71
CA VAL A 173 25.37 -0.65 -9.83
C VAL A 173 25.90 -1.91 -10.53
N GLY A 174 25.53 -2.16 -11.79
CA GLY A 174 25.91 -3.35 -12.55
C GLY A 174 25.04 -4.58 -12.28
N TYR A 175 25.22 -5.65 -13.06
CA TYR A 175 24.39 -6.85 -13.01
C TYR A 175 24.34 -7.54 -11.64
N GLY A 176 25.51 -7.88 -11.09
CA GLY A 176 25.61 -8.66 -9.85
C GLY A 176 24.95 -7.94 -8.67
N PRO A 177 25.40 -6.71 -8.35
CA PRO A 177 24.80 -5.94 -7.27
C PRO A 177 23.32 -5.63 -7.51
N ALA A 178 22.89 -5.30 -8.73
CA ALA A 178 21.48 -5.01 -9.00
C ALA A 178 20.58 -6.22 -8.67
N VAL A 179 20.91 -7.41 -9.19
CA VAL A 179 20.13 -8.64 -8.93
C VAL A 179 20.10 -8.97 -7.44
N ALA A 180 21.25 -8.91 -6.77
CA ALA A 180 21.34 -9.19 -5.34
C ALA A 180 20.49 -8.21 -4.51
N LEU A 181 20.58 -6.91 -4.82
CA LEU A 181 19.82 -5.88 -4.11
C LEU A 181 18.31 -5.98 -4.39
N PHE A 182 17.87 -6.26 -5.62
CA PHE A 182 16.44 -6.47 -5.92
C PHE A 182 15.86 -7.63 -5.09
N ILE A 183 16.60 -8.73 -4.95
CA ILE A 183 16.17 -9.87 -4.12
C ILE A 183 16.13 -9.46 -2.65
N VAL A 184 17.20 -8.84 -2.12
CA VAL A 184 17.30 -8.48 -0.70
C VAL A 184 16.24 -7.45 -0.29
N PHE A 185 16.11 -6.35 -1.03
CA PHE A 185 15.09 -5.33 -0.77
C PHE A 185 13.67 -5.86 -1.01
N GLY A 186 13.48 -6.77 -1.97
CA GLY A 186 12.21 -7.43 -2.21
C GLY A 186 11.81 -8.36 -1.06
N CYS A 187 12.74 -9.16 -0.53
CA CYS A 187 12.52 -10.00 0.65
C CYS A 187 12.20 -9.14 1.89
N PHE A 188 12.92 -8.04 2.08
CA PHE A 188 12.67 -7.13 3.19
C PHE A 188 11.34 -6.37 3.06
N ALA A 189 10.94 -5.97 1.85
CA ALA A 189 9.62 -5.37 1.61
C ALA A 189 8.50 -6.40 1.90
N GLY A 190 8.68 -7.65 1.46
CA GLY A 190 7.78 -8.75 1.78
C GLY A 190 7.70 -9.03 3.29
N PHE A 191 8.82 -8.96 4.00
CA PHE A 191 8.87 -9.09 5.46
C PHE A 191 8.10 -7.97 6.17
N SER A 192 8.26 -6.72 5.75
CA SER A 192 7.45 -5.61 6.25
C SER A 192 5.96 -5.78 5.98
N GLY A 193 5.60 -6.26 4.79
CA GLY A 193 4.22 -6.60 4.47
C GLY A 193 3.65 -7.69 5.38
N TRP A 194 4.46 -8.69 5.71
CA TRP A 194 4.10 -9.74 6.65
C TRP A 194 3.93 -9.22 8.08
N ILE A 195 4.80 -8.30 8.54
CA ILE A 195 4.66 -7.63 9.83
C ILE A 195 3.31 -6.91 9.91
N LEU A 196 2.99 -6.08 8.90
CA LEU A 196 1.75 -5.32 8.87
C LEU A 196 0.53 -6.22 8.85
N TRP A 197 0.58 -7.31 8.09
CA TRP A 197 -0.47 -8.34 8.09
C TRP A 197 -0.68 -8.95 9.47
N LYS A 198 0.40 -9.36 10.16
CA LYS A 198 0.31 -9.95 11.50
C LYS A 198 -0.24 -8.98 12.53
N VAL A 199 0.25 -7.75 12.54
CA VAL A 199 -0.23 -6.70 13.46
C VAL A 199 -1.70 -6.38 13.17
N PHE A 200 -2.11 -6.33 11.90
CA PHE A 200 -3.49 -6.10 11.53
C PHE A 200 -4.42 -7.21 12.03
N LEU A 201 -4.07 -8.49 11.80
CA LEU A 201 -4.91 -9.61 12.23
C LEU A 201 -5.16 -9.63 13.74
N GLU A 202 -4.17 -9.22 14.54
CA GLU A 202 -4.24 -9.24 15.99
C GLU A 202 -4.82 -7.98 16.61
N LEU A 203 -5.07 -6.93 15.82
CA LEU A 203 -5.60 -5.67 16.33
C LEU A 203 -6.94 -5.29 15.70
N ASP A 204 -7.22 -5.66 14.46
CA ASP A 204 -8.44 -5.27 13.75
C ASP A 204 -9.67 -6.03 14.26
N SER A 205 -10.75 -5.28 14.52
CA SER A 205 -12.10 -5.81 14.74
C SER A 205 -13.16 -4.86 14.17
N THR A 206 -14.33 -5.35 13.82
CA THR A 206 -15.56 -4.64 13.53
C THR A 206 -15.83 -3.56 14.57
N ARG A 207 -15.70 -3.85 15.87
CA ARG A 207 -15.87 -2.85 16.94
C ARG A 207 -14.82 -1.75 16.87
N TYR A 208 -13.56 -2.11 16.62
CA TYR A 208 -12.43 -1.20 16.54
C TYR A 208 -11.66 -1.38 15.22
N PRO A 209 -12.19 -0.84 14.11
CA PRO A 209 -11.63 -1.11 12.79
C PRO A 209 -10.29 -0.40 12.59
N LEU A 210 -9.32 -1.10 12.02
CA LEU A 210 -8.09 -0.51 11.50
C LEU A 210 -8.31 -0.08 10.05
N ILE A 211 -8.18 1.22 9.78
CA ILE A 211 -8.43 1.77 8.43
C ILE A 211 -7.15 2.37 7.87
N ASN A 212 -6.42 3.14 8.68
CA ASN A 212 -5.23 3.87 8.26
C ASN A 212 -3.97 3.24 8.85
N PHE A 213 -2.85 3.38 8.14
CA PHE A 213 -1.53 2.91 8.60
C PHE A 213 -1.18 3.45 10.01
N GLY A 214 -1.42 4.74 10.27
CA GLY A 214 -1.19 5.36 11.58
C GLY A 214 -2.02 4.76 12.73
N ASP A 215 -3.17 4.13 12.46
CA ASP A 215 -4.01 3.52 13.52
C ASP A 215 -3.28 2.34 14.18
N THR A 216 -2.39 1.66 13.47
CA THR A 216 -1.56 0.60 14.06
C THR A 216 -0.57 1.15 15.08
N TYR A 217 0.02 2.32 14.82
CA TYR A 217 0.94 3.01 15.74
C TYR A 217 0.21 3.63 16.92
N TYR A 218 -1.03 4.10 16.72
CA TYR A 218 -1.88 4.59 17.80
C TYR A 218 -2.07 3.53 18.89
N ARG A 219 -2.40 2.30 18.49
CA ARG A 219 -2.70 1.21 19.43
C ARG A 219 -1.46 0.72 20.17
N VAL A 220 -0.29 0.78 19.53
CA VAL A 220 0.96 0.28 20.10
C VAL A 220 1.70 1.34 20.91
N PHE A 221 1.85 2.55 20.38
CA PHE A 221 2.67 3.61 20.96
C PHE A 221 1.88 4.84 21.45
N GLY A 222 0.56 4.87 21.22
CA GLY A 222 -0.32 5.94 21.68
C GLY A 222 -0.50 7.10 20.70
N PRO A 223 -1.19 8.18 21.13
CA PRO A 223 -1.60 9.30 20.29
C PRO A 223 -0.44 10.05 19.61
N TRP A 224 0.67 10.26 20.32
CA TRP A 224 1.80 11.02 19.77
C TRP A 224 2.43 10.35 18.55
N ALA A 225 2.66 9.04 18.62
CA ALA A 225 3.26 8.28 17.52
C ALA A 225 2.34 8.28 16.29
N ARG A 226 1.03 8.25 16.50
CA ARG A 226 0.04 8.37 15.43
C ARG A 226 0.17 9.69 14.69
N HIS A 227 0.22 10.82 15.41
CA HIS A 227 0.35 12.14 14.77
C HIS A 227 1.63 12.25 13.94
N LEU A 228 2.75 11.74 14.45
CA LEU A 228 4.02 11.73 13.72
C LEU A 228 3.90 10.91 12.42
N VAL A 229 3.38 9.68 12.50
CA VAL A 229 3.22 8.80 11.34
C VAL A 229 2.23 9.38 10.32
N ASN A 230 1.12 9.96 10.79
CA ASN A 230 0.11 10.60 9.94
C ASN A 230 0.65 11.81 9.18
N ILE A 231 1.43 12.68 9.84
CA ILE A 231 2.08 13.83 9.21
C ILE A 231 3.10 13.34 8.16
N GLY A 232 3.93 12.36 8.52
CA GLY A 232 4.92 11.79 7.59
C GLY A 232 4.26 11.11 6.38
N GLN A 233 3.17 10.39 6.59
CA GLN A 233 2.38 9.74 5.53
C GLN A 233 1.80 10.78 4.58
N SER A 234 1.23 11.86 5.13
CA SER A 234 0.67 12.97 4.36
C SER A 234 1.75 13.65 3.50
N LEU A 235 2.94 13.87 4.07
CA LEU A 235 4.08 14.42 3.35
C LEU A 235 4.57 13.48 2.23
N GLN A 236 4.65 12.18 2.50
CA GLN A 236 5.05 11.20 1.49
C GLN A 236 4.10 11.21 0.29
N LEU A 237 2.79 11.19 0.54
CA LEU A 237 1.79 11.20 -0.53
C LEU A 237 1.84 12.49 -1.35
N LEU A 238 2.09 13.64 -0.72
CA LEU A 238 2.30 14.92 -1.41
C LEU A 238 3.51 14.86 -2.34
N MET A 239 4.62 14.31 -1.85
CA MET A 239 5.84 14.16 -2.63
C MET A 239 5.69 13.16 -3.77
N SER A 240 4.99 12.04 -3.58
CA SER A 240 4.67 11.09 -4.64
C SER A 240 3.84 11.73 -5.75
N VAL A 241 2.86 12.57 -5.41
CA VAL A 241 2.09 13.34 -6.40
C VAL A 241 2.97 14.34 -7.15
N SER A 242 3.94 14.96 -6.47
CA SER A 242 4.93 15.85 -7.11
C SER A 242 5.79 15.09 -8.13
N VAL A 243 6.27 13.90 -7.79
CA VAL A 243 7.02 13.01 -8.71
C VAL A 243 6.15 12.61 -9.91
N LEU A 244 4.87 12.32 -9.70
CA LEU A 244 3.93 11.99 -10.78
C LEU A 244 3.69 13.16 -11.73
N ILE A 245 3.56 14.39 -11.23
CA ILE A 245 3.43 15.59 -12.08
C ILE A 245 4.67 15.75 -12.95
N LEU A 246 5.86 15.57 -12.37
CA LEU A 246 7.12 15.73 -13.09
C LEU A 246 7.29 14.65 -14.17
N GLY A 247 7.12 13.38 -13.82
CA GLY A 247 7.28 12.26 -14.75
C GLY A 247 6.28 12.31 -15.90
N ASN A 248 5.01 12.60 -15.62
CA ASN A 248 4.01 12.74 -16.68
C ASN A 248 4.19 14.02 -17.50
N GLY A 249 4.70 15.10 -16.89
CA GLY A 249 5.08 16.30 -17.61
C GLY A 249 6.14 16.01 -18.67
N GLN A 250 7.11 15.15 -18.36
CA GLN A 250 8.14 14.70 -19.32
C GLN A 250 7.52 13.90 -20.46
N THR A 251 6.70 12.90 -20.15
CA THR A 251 5.99 12.10 -21.17
C THR A 251 5.12 12.97 -22.07
N LEU A 252 4.41 13.95 -21.51
CA LEU A 252 3.58 14.86 -22.28
C LEU A 252 4.41 15.80 -23.18
N SER A 253 5.57 16.26 -22.70
CA SER A 253 6.51 17.05 -23.53
C SER A 253 7.00 16.25 -24.73
N GLN A 254 7.31 14.96 -24.53
CA GLN A 254 7.72 14.06 -25.62
C GLN A 254 6.60 13.82 -26.61
N LEU A 255 5.37 13.58 -26.13
CA LEU A 255 4.20 13.42 -27.00
C LEU A 255 3.92 14.68 -27.83
N ALA A 256 4.21 15.86 -27.27
CA ALA A 256 4.13 17.15 -27.95
C ALA A 256 5.35 17.47 -28.84
N ASN A 257 6.31 16.54 -29.01
CA ASN A 257 7.58 16.74 -29.72
C ASN A 257 8.38 17.97 -29.23
N ASN A 258 8.35 18.24 -27.92
CA ASN A 258 9.03 19.38 -27.28
C ASN A 258 8.65 20.76 -27.84
N LYS A 259 7.46 20.87 -28.47
CA LYS A 259 6.92 22.15 -28.98
C LYS A 259 6.25 22.99 -27.89
N LEU A 260 5.87 22.36 -26.78
CA LEU A 260 5.26 23.01 -25.63
C LEU A 260 6.34 23.26 -24.56
N CYS A 261 6.23 24.40 -23.88
CA CYS A 261 7.06 24.70 -22.72
C CYS A 261 6.82 23.65 -21.62
N PHE A 262 7.87 23.08 -21.04
CA PHE A 262 7.77 22.01 -20.06
C PHE A 262 6.90 22.36 -18.83
N VAL A 263 6.97 23.59 -18.33
CA VAL A 263 6.08 24.06 -17.26
C VAL A 263 4.61 23.97 -17.64
N VAL A 264 4.27 24.28 -18.90
CA VAL A 264 2.88 24.17 -19.38
C VAL A 264 2.44 22.71 -19.37
N CYS A 265 3.31 21.78 -19.76
CA CYS A 265 3.02 20.35 -19.66
C CYS A 265 2.74 19.93 -18.21
N MET A 266 3.52 20.40 -17.23
CA MET A 266 3.28 20.14 -15.82
C MET A 266 1.95 20.74 -15.33
N VAL A 267 1.59 21.95 -15.77
CA VAL A 267 0.29 22.58 -15.45
C VAL A 267 -0.87 21.78 -16.04
N VAL A 268 -0.76 21.30 -17.28
CA VAL A 268 -1.78 20.44 -17.88
C VAL A 268 -1.95 19.16 -17.06
N MET A 269 -0.86 18.53 -16.63
CA MET A 269 -0.93 17.35 -15.76
C MET A 269 -1.57 17.64 -14.41
N MET A 270 -1.28 18.79 -13.82
CA MET A 270 -1.92 19.24 -12.60
C MET A 270 -3.44 19.38 -12.78
N ILE A 271 -3.90 19.99 -13.88
CA ILE A 271 -5.33 20.17 -14.17
C ILE A 271 -6.03 18.82 -14.39
N ILE A 272 -5.41 17.92 -15.17
CA ILE A 272 -5.91 16.55 -15.37
C ILE A 272 -6.04 15.86 -14.01
N GLY A 273 -5.00 15.93 -13.18
CA GLY A 273 -4.98 15.41 -11.82
C GLY A 273 -6.10 15.98 -10.93
N MET A 274 -6.36 17.28 -10.99
CA MET A 274 -7.46 17.93 -10.26
C MET A 274 -8.84 17.42 -10.69
N VAL A 275 -9.08 17.33 -12.01
CA VAL A 275 -10.37 16.90 -12.56
C VAL A 275 -10.64 15.44 -12.23
N PHE A 276 -9.69 14.55 -12.55
CA PHE A 276 -9.86 13.11 -12.31
C PHE A 276 -9.79 12.76 -10.82
N GLY A 277 -9.03 13.51 -10.03
CA GLY A 277 -8.98 13.37 -8.58
C GLY A 277 -10.31 13.71 -7.89
N SER A 278 -11.11 14.62 -8.46
CA SER A 278 -12.41 14.97 -7.89
C SER A 278 -13.43 13.81 -7.85
N ILE A 279 -13.15 12.71 -8.57
CA ILE A 279 -13.99 11.51 -8.64
C ILE A 279 -13.86 10.71 -7.34
N ARG A 280 -14.79 10.91 -6.40
CA ARG A 280 -14.78 10.30 -5.06
C ARG A 280 -15.20 8.83 -5.00
N SER A 281 -15.97 8.34 -5.98
CA SER A 281 -16.50 6.97 -5.98
C SER A 281 -15.67 6.07 -6.87
N LEU A 282 -14.97 5.11 -6.26
CA LEU A 282 -14.18 4.10 -6.94
C LEU A 282 -14.82 2.71 -6.76
N GLN A 283 -16.16 2.63 -6.82
CA GLN A 283 -16.92 1.37 -6.69
C GLN A 283 -16.56 0.28 -7.73
N ARG A 284 -15.67 0.57 -8.70
CA ARG A 284 -15.16 -0.39 -9.69
C ARG A 284 -13.63 -0.42 -9.78
N LEU A 285 -12.92 -0.27 -8.65
CA LEU A 285 -11.45 -0.34 -8.60
C LEU A 285 -10.90 -1.59 -9.28
N GLY A 286 -11.50 -2.75 -9.04
CA GLY A 286 -10.97 -4.03 -9.53
C GLY A 286 -10.83 -4.11 -11.05
N TRP A 287 -11.69 -3.45 -11.83
CA TRP A 287 -11.56 -3.45 -13.29
C TRP A 287 -10.47 -2.49 -13.77
N LEU A 288 -10.39 -1.28 -13.19
CA LEU A 288 -9.37 -0.30 -13.53
C LEU A 288 -7.96 -0.78 -13.15
N THR A 289 -7.80 -1.41 -11.98
CA THR A 289 -6.51 -1.97 -11.54
C THR A 289 -6.08 -3.14 -12.41
N ASN A 290 -7.02 -4.00 -12.83
CA ASN A 290 -6.74 -5.08 -13.77
C ASN A 290 -6.29 -4.51 -15.14
N ALA A 291 -7.01 -3.53 -15.68
CA ALA A 291 -6.62 -2.87 -16.92
C ALA A 291 -5.24 -2.20 -16.82
N ALA A 292 -4.94 -1.53 -15.69
CA ALA A 292 -3.65 -0.90 -15.45
C ALA A 292 -2.48 -1.89 -15.47
N VAL A 293 -2.65 -3.08 -14.88
CA VAL A 293 -1.61 -4.13 -14.91
C VAL A 293 -1.36 -4.63 -16.34
N TRP A 294 -2.42 -4.88 -17.13
CA TRP A 294 -2.24 -5.29 -18.52
C TRP A 294 -1.61 -4.23 -19.40
N MET A 295 -1.94 -2.94 -19.19
CA MET A 295 -1.29 -1.83 -19.89
C MET A 295 0.20 -1.75 -19.53
N ASN A 296 0.57 -1.90 -18.26
CA ASN A 296 1.96 -1.97 -17.83
C ASN A 296 2.71 -3.15 -18.47
N ILE A 297 2.08 -4.33 -18.55
CA ILE A 297 2.67 -5.50 -19.21
C ILE A 297 2.87 -5.24 -20.72
N ALA A 298 1.91 -4.59 -21.38
CA ALA A 298 2.02 -4.23 -22.78
C ALA A 298 3.19 -3.25 -23.01
N ASP A 299 3.32 -2.23 -22.18
CA ASP A 299 4.44 -1.28 -22.22
C ASP A 299 5.79 -1.95 -22.01
N PHE A 300 5.87 -2.83 -21.01
CA PHE A 300 7.04 -3.64 -20.73
C PHE A 300 7.48 -4.45 -21.96
N ILE A 301 6.54 -5.11 -22.65
CA ILE A 301 6.84 -5.88 -23.87
C ILE A 301 7.28 -4.95 -25.01
N MET A 302 6.59 -3.82 -25.22
CA MET A 302 6.94 -2.89 -26.29
C MET A 302 8.38 -2.35 -26.16
N ILE A 303 8.83 -2.06 -24.94
CA ILE A 303 10.21 -1.59 -24.71
C ILE A 303 11.22 -2.71 -24.90
N MET A 304 10.91 -3.93 -24.48
CA MET A 304 11.79 -5.07 -24.76
C MET A 304 11.91 -5.34 -26.27
N VAL A 305 10.83 -5.17 -27.03
CA VAL A 305 10.88 -5.26 -28.50
C VAL A 305 11.73 -4.12 -29.08
N ALA A 306 11.62 -2.90 -28.55
CA ALA A 306 12.46 -1.78 -28.97
C ALA A 306 13.96 -2.07 -28.77
N ALA A 307 14.31 -2.53 -27.56
CA ALA A 307 15.68 -2.85 -27.18
C ALA A 307 16.23 -4.07 -27.95
N GLY A 308 15.49 -5.18 -27.95
CA GLY A 308 15.89 -6.44 -28.58
C GLY A 308 15.82 -6.45 -30.10
N GLY A 309 15.01 -5.57 -30.71
CA GLY A 309 14.93 -5.38 -32.15
C GLY A 309 16.07 -4.52 -32.73
N HIS A 310 17.01 -4.05 -31.89
CA HIS A 310 18.15 -3.22 -32.29
C HIS A 310 17.74 -1.94 -33.06
N TYR A 311 16.61 -1.34 -32.70
CA TYR A 311 16.05 -0.18 -33.40
C TYR A 311 16.78 1.16 -33.17
N GLY A 312 17.90 1.16 -32.43
CA GLY A 312 18.64 2.37 -32.06
C GLY A 312 18.34 2.82 -30.62
N ILE A 313 19.04 3.88 -30.19
CA ILE A 313 18.87 4.55 -28.90
C ILE A 313 18.82 6.04 -29.19
N ASP A 314 17.86 6.75 -28.59
CA ASP A 314 17.85 8.21 -28.63
C ASP A 314 18.99 8.77 -27.75
N TYR A 315 20.16 8.94 -28.35
CA TYR A 315 21.33 9.51 -27.66
C TYR A 315 21.12 10.97 -27.24
N GLN A 316 20.20 11.71 -27.88
CA GLN A 316 19.91 13.09 -27.50
C GLN A 316 19.20 13.13 -26.14
N ALA A 317 18.25 12.21 -25.91
CA ALA A 317 17.63 12.04 -24.60
C ALA A 317 18.67 11.64 -23.55
N ALA A 318 19.50 10.64 -23.82
CA ALA A 318 20.51 10.17 -22.86
C ALA A 318 21.52 11.26 -22.45
N THR A 319 22.06 12.01 -23.41
CA THR A 319 23.08 13.04 -23.15
C THR A 319 22.53 14.29 -22.48
N SER A 320 21.25 14.57 -22.63
CA SER A 320 20.61 15.74 -22.03
C SER A 320 20.24 15.52 -20.55
N SER A 321 19.89 14.29 -20.19
CA SER A 321 19.42 13.91 -18.85
C SER A 321 20.51 13.37 -17.93
N THR A 322 21.68 13.05 -18.49
CA THR A 322 22.82 12.48 -17.76
C THR A 322 24.09 13.32 -17.90
N LEU A 323 25.08 13.01 -17.06
CA LEU A 323 26.44 13.56 -17.12
C LEU A 323 27.26 12.99 -18.31
N ILE A 324 26.77 11.95 -19.00
CA ILE A 324 27.44 11.34 -20.14
C ILE A 324 27.20 12.21 -21.38
N LYS A 325 28.21 12.98 -21.80
CA LYS A 325 28.14 13.84 -23.00
C LYS A 325 28.78 13.25 -24.25
N VAL A 326 29.62 12.22 -24.10
CA VAL A 326 30.34 11.59 -25.20
C VAL A 326 29.69 10.26 -25.55
N ILE A 327 29.29 10.09 -26.81
CA ILE A 327 28.68 8.87 -27.30
C ILE A 327 29.80 7.85 -27.58
N GLU A 328 29.83 6.79 -26.77
CA GLU A 328 30.69 5.62 -26.92
C GLU A 328 29.86 4.37 -27.25
N PRO A 329 30.50 3.30 -27.77
CA PRO A 329 29.85 1.99 -27.87
C PRO A 329 29.25 1.55 -26.53
N ILE A 330 28.19 0.76 -26.62
CA ILE A 330 27.44 0.28 -25.47
C ILE A 330 28.34 -0.64 -24.65
N LYS A 331 28.46 -0.32 -23.37
CA LYS A 331 29.24 -1.02 -22.36
C LYS A 331 28.34 -1.43 -21.23
N VAL A 332 28.49 -2.68 -20.84
CA VAL A 332 27.77 -3.28 -19.71
C VAL A 332 28.78 -3.77 -18.70
N PHE A 333 28.44 -3.61 -17.42
CA PHE A 333 29.33 -3.95 -16.31
C PHE A 333 28.69 -5.00 -15.40
N ALA A 334 29.47 -6.01 -15.01
CA ALA A 334 29.05 -7.03 -14.06
C ALA A 334 28.98 -6.47 -12.62
N GLY A 335 29.88 -5.54 -12.27
CA GLY A 335 29.90 -4.81 -11.01
C GLY A 335 29.65 -3.32 -11.22
N PRO A 336 29.85 -2.50 -10.17
CA PRO A 336 29.58 -1.07 -10.26
C PRO A 336 30.38 -0.43 -11.39
N PRO A 337 29.74 0.36 -12.26
CA PRO A 337 30.40 1.00 -13.39
C PRO A 337 31.49 1.99 -12.91
N PRO A 338 32.60 2.12 -13.65
CA PRO A 338 33.57 3.18 -13.40
C PRO A 338 32.93 4.57 -13.47
N ASP A 339 33.50 5.55 -12.77
CA ASP A 339 32.93 6.90 -12.62
C ASP A 339 32.61 7.59 -13.96
N LYS A 340 33.37 7.29 -15.02
CA LYS A 340 33.12 7.80 -16.38
C LYS A 340 31.76 7.38 -16.98
N TYR A 341 31.23 6.23 -16.55
CA TYR A 341 29.99 5.65 -17.08
C TYR A 341 28.79 5.82 -16.15
N GLN A 342 28.95 6.57 -15.05
CA GLN A 342 27.86 6.86 -14.12
C GLN A 342 27.02 8.05 -14.62
N MET A 343 25.70 7.93 -14.49
CA MET A 343 24.76 8.84 -15.15
C MET A 343 24.47 10.12 -14.36
N GLN A 344 24.29 10.00 -13.04
CA GLN A 344 23.75 11.06 -12.19
C GLN A 344 24.82 11.74 -11.33
N ALA A 345 25.74 10.95 -10.80
CA ALA A 345 26.85 11.43 -9.98
C ALA A 345 28.02 10.46 -10.11
N THR A 346 29.21 10.94 -9.76
CA THR A 346 30.43 10.11 -9.74
C THR A 346 30.63 9.46 -8.36
N GLY A 347 31.29 8.29 -8.34
CA GLY A 347 31.59 7.52 -7.14
C GLY A 347 30.37 6.85 -6.49
N PHE A 348 30.44 6.73 -5.16
CA PHE A 348 29.44 6.01 -4.38
C PHE A 348 28.05 6.67 -4.41
N ALA A 349 27.98 8.00 -4.55
CA ALA A 349 26.71 8.74 -4.64
C ALA A 349 25.88 8.32 -5.86
N GLY A 350 26.52 8.11 -7.01
CA GLY A 350 25.84 7.67 -8.24
C GLY A 350 25.27 6.26 -8.10
N GLN A 351 26.06 5.35 -7.53
CA GLN A 351 25.64 3.98 -7.26
C GLN A 351 24.46 3.93 -6.30
N PHE A 352 24.54 4.68 -5.19
CA PHE A 352 23.49 4.69 -4.17
C PHE A 352 22.22 5.39 -4.65
N THR A 353 22.31 6.39 -5.55
CA THR A 353 21.14 7.00 -6.20
C THR A 353 20.33 5.96 -6.99
N GLY A 354 21.02 5.01 -7.64
CA GLY A 354 20.38 3.85 -8.26
C GLY A 354 19.69 2.92 -7.25
N VAL A 355 20.31 2.69 -6.09
CA VAL A 355 19.69 1.94 -4.99
C VAL A 355 18.46 2.66 -4.45
N ASP A 356 18.49 3.99 -4.34
CA ASP A 356 17.32 4.78 -3.92
C ASP A 356 16.14 4.66 -4.88
N GLN A 357 16.40 4.58 -6.20
CA GLN A 357 15.35 4.28 -7.18
C GLN A 357 14.76 2.89 -6.99
N MET A 358 15.59 1.90 -6.64
CA MET A 358 15.10 0.56 -6.32
C MET A 358 14.19 0.58 -5.09
N VAL A 359 14.60 1.28 -4.03
CA VAL A 359 13.82 1.43 -2.80
C VAL A 359 12.51 2.18 -3.08
N TYR A 360 12.56 3.24 -3.89
CA TYR A 360 11.37 3.96 -4.36
C TYR A 360 10.41 3.00 -5.08
N SER A 361 10.91 2.15 -5.98
CA SER A 361 10.11 1.15 -6.72
C SER A 361 9.60 -0.02 -5.88
N TYR A 362 10.07 -0.23 -4.64
CA TYR A 362 9.47 -1.18 -3.69
C TYR A 362 8.59 -0.50 -2.64
N GLY A 363 8.44 0.83 -2.72
CA GLY A 363 7.55 1.60 -1.86
C GLY A 363 6.08 1.24 -2.09
N GLY A 364 5.35 0.97 -1.00
CA GLY A 364 3.90 0.69 -1.08
C GLY A 364 3.26 0.17 0.20
N ALA A 365 4.07 -0.19 1.22
CA ALA A 365 3.57 -0.76 2.48
C ALA A 365 2.55 0.12 3.21
N ILE A 366 2.56 1.44 2.96
CA ILE A 366 1.66 2.42 3.57
C ILE A 366 0.18 2.18 3.23
N LEU A 367 -0.10 1.54 2.08
CA LEU A 367 -1.46 1.22 1.66
C LEU A 367 -1.94 -0.16 2.11
N PHE A 368 -1.05 -1.00 2.65
CA PHE A 368 -1.38 -2.39 2.97
C PHE A 368 -2.45 -2.49 4.06
N VAL A 369 -2.43 -1.61 5.07
CA VAL A 369 -3.49 -1.56 6.10
C VAL A 369 -4.84 -1.21 5.47
N SER A 370 -4.87 -0.27 4.54
CA SER A 370 -6.09 0.08 3.80
C SER A 370 -6.58 -1.07 2.91
N PHE A 371 -5.67 -1.80 2.27
CA PHE A 371 -6.03 -2.99 1.49
C PHE A 371 -6.59 -4.10 2.37
N LEU A 372 -5.97 -4.34 3.53
CA LEU A 372 -6.42 -5.31 4.53
C LEU A 372 -7.81 -4.95 5.08
N ALA A 373 -8.06 -3.67 5.33
CA ALA A 373 -9.36 -3.15 5.79
C ALA A 373 -10.50 -3.42 4.80
N GLU A 374 -10.19 -3.47 3.49
CA GLU A 374 -11.13 -3.73 2.40
C GLU A 374 -11.29 -5.23 2.08
N MET A 375 -10.38 -6.09 2.59
CA MET A 375 -10.43 -7.52 2.32
C MET A 375 -11.59 -8.20 3.03
N ARG A 376 -12.35 -9.01 2.29
CA ARG A 376 -13.36 -9.89 2.89
C ARG A 376 -12.76 -10.90 3.88
N ARG A 377 -11.56 -11.40 3.56
CA ARG A 377 -10.82 -12.36 4.41
C ARG A 377 -9.35 -11.95 4.52
N PRO A 378 -8.96 -11.18 5.54
CA PRO A 378 -7.58 -10.71 5.69
C PRO A 378 -6.58 -11.83 5.99
N TRP A 379 -7.04 -13.00 6.45
CA TRP A 379 -6.21 -14.21 6.60
C TRP A 379 -5.53 -14.65 5.29
N ASP A 380 -6.12 -14.36 4.13
CA ASP A 380 -5.56 -14.75 2.83
C ASP A 380 -4.61 -13.69 2.22
N PHE A 381 -4.36 -12.58 2.92
CA PHE A 381 -3.52 -11.49 2.42
C PHE A 381 -2.10 -11.93 2.06
N TRP A 382 -1.50 -12.83 2.87
CA TRP A 382 -0.14 -13.33 2.62
C TRP A 382 0.01 -14.00 1.25
N LYS A 383 -1.05 -14.62 0.72
CA LYS A 383 -1.07 -15.24 -0.62
C LYS A 383 -0.93 -14.17 -1.69
N GLY A 384 -1.72 -13.10 -1.58
CA GLY A 384 -1.66 -11.95 -2.47
C GLY A 384 -0.30 -11.24 -2.40
N LEU A 385 0.20 -11.01 -1.18
CA LEU A 385 1.51 -10.40 -0.93
C LEU A 385 2.65 -11.22 -1.53
N LEU A 386 2.72 -12.53 -1.26
CA LEU A 386 3.80 -13.39 -1.75
C LEU A 386 3.79 -13.49 -3.28
N CYS A 387 2.62 -13.69 -3.89
CA CYS A 387 2.48 -13.74 -5.34
C CYS A 387 2.85 -12.39 -5.99
N ALA A 388 2.42 -11.27 -5.42
CA ALA A 388 2.74 -9.94 -5.95
C ALA A 388 4.24 -9.64 -5.82
N GLN A 389 4.82 -9.88 -4.64
CA GLN A 389 6.24 -9.61 -4.39
C GLN A 389 7.16 -10.46 -5.29
N LEU A 390 6.82 -11.74 -5.47
CA LEU A 390 7.56 -12.63 -6.36
C LEU A 390 7.44 -12.17 -7.81
N PHE A 391 6.24 -11.83 -8.26
CA PHE A 391 6.00 -11.32 -9.61
C PHE A 391 6.78 -10.03 -9.88
N ILE A 392 6.69 -9.05 -8.99
CA ILE A 392 7.40 -7.76 -9.10
C ILE A 392 8.92 -7.99 -9.13
N CYS A 393 9.45 -8.82 -8.25
CA CYS A 393 10.88 -9.13 -8.20
C CYS A 393 11.38 -9.76 -9.51
N ILE A 394 10.65 -10.74 -10.05
CA ILE A 394 10.98 -11.39 -11.33
C ILE A 394 10.95 -10.35 -12.46
N VAL A 395 9.91 -9.53 -12.52
CA VAL A 395 9.77 -8.51 -13.57
C VAL A 395 10.91 -7.49 -13.50
N TYR A 396 11.26 -6.99 -12.31
CA TYR A 396 12.35 -6.02 -12.16
C TYR A 396 13.71 -6.58 -12.59
N ILE A 397 14.03 -7.79 -12.17
CA ILE A 397 15.29 -8.44 -12.53
C ILE A 397 15.34 -8.75 -14.02
N PHE A 398 14.29 -9.37 -14.56
CA PHE A 398 14.24 -9.77 -15.96
C PHE A 398 14.24 -8.54 -16.89
N PHE A 399 13.35 -7.58 -16.64
CA PHE A 399 13.27 -6.36 -17.45
C PHE A 399 14.57 -5.54 -17.36
N GLY A 400 15.03 -5.29 -16.14
CA GLY A 400 16.20 -4.47 -15.89
C GLY A 400 17.45 -5.07 -16.54
N ALA A 401 17.69 -6.38 -16.36
CA ALA A 401 18.82 -7.06 -16.98
C ALA A 401 18.71 -7.13 -18.51
N PHE A 402 17.51 -7.39 -19.05
CA PHE A 402 17.29 -7.45 -20.50
C PHE A 402 17.59 -6.11 -21.15
N VAL A 403 16.93 -5.03 -20.71
CA VAL A 403 17.11 -3.70 -21.33
C VAL A 403 18.53 -3.17 -21.11
N TYR A 404 19.11 -3.40 -19.93
CA TYR A 404 20.51 -3.01 -19.69
C TYR A 404 21.50 -3.76 -20.60
N SER A 405 21.21 -4.99 -21.01
CA SER A 405 22.04 -5.73 -21.98
C SER A 405 22.12 -5.04 -23.34
N PHE A 406 21.06 -4.34 -23.74
CA PHE A 406 20.99 -3.65 -25.03
C PHE A 406 21.35 -2.18 -24.93
N TYR A 407 21.00 -1.48 -23.85
CA TYR A 407 21.19 -0.03 -23.72
C TYR A 407 22.41 0.36 -22.87
N GLY A 408 22.94 -0.53 -22.04
CA GLY A 408 24.15 -0.32 -21.23
C GLY A 408 24.14 0.98 -20.44
N GLN A 409 25.23 1.77 -20.55
CA GLN A 409 25.37 3.05 -19.85
C GLN A 409 24.35 4.13 -20.24
N TYR A 410 23.44 3.87 -21.19
CA TYR A 410 22.42 4.82 -21.62
C TYR A 410 21.04 4.57 -20.99
N SER A 411 20.86 3.56 -20.14
CA SER A 411 19.59 3.29 -19.45
C SER A 411 19.19 4.38 -18.42
N ILE A 412 18.68 5.53 -18.88
CA ILE A 412 18.27 6.65 -18.01
C ILE A 412 17.05 6.32 -17.15
N SER A 413 16.86 7.10 -16.08
CA SER A 413 15.60 7.11 -15.31
C SER A 413 14.47 7.58 -16.22
N ASN A 414 13.38 6.82 -16.32
CA ASN A 414 12.35 6.95 -17.37
C ASN A 414 12.81 6.43 -18.75
N ILE A 415 12.86 5.10 -18.87
CA ILE A 415 13.29 4.38 -20.07
C ILE A 415 12.43 4.66 -21.32
N TYR A 416 11.20 5.16 -21.15
CA TYR A 416 10.29 5.50 -22.25
C TYR A 416 10.89 6.54 -23.20
N ASN A 417 11.72 7.45 -22.69
CA ASN A 417 12.30 8.54 -23.46
C ASN A 417 13.44 8.10 -24.38
N LEU A 418 13.95 6.87 -24.24
CA LEU A 418 15.06 6.33 -25.05
C LEU A 418 14.63 5.48 -26.24
N VAL A 419 13.34 5.12 -26.29
CA VAL A 419 12.80 4.17 -27.27
C VAL A 419 12.88 4.75 -28.68
N GLU A 420 13.55 4.05 -29.58
CA GLU A 420 13.46 4.25 -31.03
C GLU A 420 12.81 3.03 -31.70
N PRO A 421 12.06 3.18 -32.82
CA PRO A 421 11.75 4.43 -33.54
C PRO A 421 10.64 5.25 -32.86
N LYS A 422 10.52 6.54 -33.23
CA LYS A 422 9.54 7.50 -32.66
C LYS A 422 8.08 7.00 -32.65
N GLY A 423 7.69 6.20 -33.63
CA GLY A 423 6.35 5.59 -33.67
C GLY A 423 6.06 4.68 -32.48
N LEU A 424 7.04 3.84 -32.12
CA LEU A 424 6.96 2.96 -30.96
C LEU A 424 7.05 3.76 -29.66
N GLN A 425 7.94 4.76 -29.61
CA GLN A 425 8.06 5.69 -28.49
C GLN A 425 6.73 6.38 -28.16
N MET A 426 6.02 6.88 -29.18
CA MET A 426 4.70 7.50 -29.01
C MET A 426 3.67 6.49 -28.49
N ALA A 427 3.66 5.27 -29.01
CA ALA A 427 2.73 4.24 -28.54
C ALA A 427 2.94 3.91 -27.05
N VAL A 428 4.19 3.70 -26.65
CA VAL A 428 4.55 3.43 -25.25
C VAL A 428 4.22 4.64 -24.36
N ASN A 429 4.55 5.85 -24.78
CA ASN A 429 4.24 7.07 -24.03
C ASN A 429 2.72 7.27 -23.84
N ILE A 430 1.89 6.91 -24.82
CA ILE A 430 0.42 7.00 -24.70
C ILE A 430 -0.11 6.01 -23.67
N VAL A 431 0.35 4.77 -23.70
CA VAL A 431 -0.10 3.73 -22.75
C VAL A 431 0.41 4.04 -21.34
N TYR A 432 1.65 4.50 -21.20
CA TYR A 432 2.19 4.98 -19.93
C TYR A 432 1.39 6.16 -19.37
N PHE A 433 1.03 7.13 -20.23
CA PHE A 433 0.19 8.26 -19.84
C PHE A 433 -1.18 7.82 -19.29
N LEU A 434 -1.81 6.83 -19.93
CA LEU A 434 -3.09 6.27 -19.46
C LEU A 434 -2.96 5.55 -18.11
N THR A 435 -1.92 4.74 -17.92
CA THR A 435 -1.67 4.07 -16.63
C THR A 435 -1.40 5.09 -15.52
N CYS A 436 -0.70 6.17 -15.83
CA CYS A 436 -0.46 7.25 -14.88
C CYS A 436 -1.71 8.02 -14.49
N ILE A 437 -2.67 8.25 -15.39
CA ILE A 437 -3.96 8.84 -15.03
C ILE A 437 -4.68 7.95 -14.00
N ILE A 438 -4.65 6.63 -14.19
CA ILE A 438 -5.21 5.68 -13.22
C ILE A 438 -4.48 5.80 -11.88
N ALA A 439 -3.14 5.83 -11.87
CA ALA A 439 -2.35 6.02 -10.65
C ALA A 439 -2.67 7.35 -9.95
N CYS A 440 -2.84 8.44 -10.70
CA CYS A 440 -3.22 9.75 -10.16
C CYS A 440 -4.59 9.69 -9.47
N ILE A 441 -5.57 9.01 -10.08
CA ILE A 441 -6.90 8.81 -9.49
C ILE A 441 -6.79 8.05 -8.16
N LEU A 442 -6.00 6.97 -8.13
CA LEU A 442 -5.80 6.14 -6.93
C LEU A 442 -5.12 6.93 -5.81
N TYR A 443 -3.96 7.52 -6.10
CA TYR A 443 -3.18 8.25 -5.10
C TYR A 443 -3.86 9.52 -4.63
N PHE A 444 -4.61 10.23 -5.47
CA PHE A 444 -5.36 11.39 -5.01
C PHE A 444 -6.55 10.99 -4.14
N ASN A 445 -7.35 10.00 -4.55
CA ASN A 445 -8.52 9.60 -3.77
C ASN A 445 -8.13 9.07 -2.38
N ILE A 446 -7.08 8.26 -2.32
CA ILE A 446 -6.59 7.73 -1.05
C ILE A 446 -5.82 8.82 -0.29
N GLY A 447 -4.94 9.56 -0.98
CA GLY A 447 -4.06 10.57 -0.38
C GLY A 447 -4.78 11.80 0.13
N MET A 448 -5.68 12.41 -0.64
CA MET A 448 -6.46 13.56 -0.14
C MET A 448 -7.41 13.18 0.96
N LYS A 449 -8.02 11.99 0.91
CA LYS A 449 -8.83 11.49 2.02
C LYS A 449 -7.96 11.32 3.26
N SER A 450 -6.77 10.74 3.11
CA SER A 450 -5.78 10.60 4.18
C SER A 450 -5.40 11.96 4.77
N VAL A 451 -4.99 12.93 3.94
CA VAL A 451 -4.61 14.27 4.38
C VAL A 451 -5.76 15.00 5.07
N TYR A 452 -6.96 14.94 4.49
CA TYR A 452 -8.15 15.56 5.08
C TYR A 452 -8.50 14.93 6.43
N GLN A 453 -8.49 13.60 6.52
CA GLN A 453 -8.82 12.88 7.76
C GLN A 453 -7.76 13.06 8.85
N GLN A 454 -6.48 13.00 8.47
CA GLN A 454 -5.38 12.90 9.44
C GLN A 454 -4.76 14.25 9.80
N VAL A 455 -4.83 15.25 8.93
CA VAL A 455 -4.30 16.60 9.18
C VAL A 455 -5.45 17.55 9.48
N PHE A 456 -6.42 17.68 8.59
CA PHE A 456 -7.45 18.72 8.73
C PHE A 456 -8.49 18.38 9.79
N MET A 457 -9.04 17.16 9.80
CA MET A 457 -10.02 16.78 10.82
C MET A 457 -9.38 16.54 12.18
N GLU A 458 -8.20 15.92 12.22
CA GLU A 458 -7.58 15.52 13.49
C GLU A 458 -6.75 16.64 14.14
N LEU A 459 -5.92 17.37 13.38
CA LEU A 459 -5.08 18.43 13.94
C LEU A 459 -5.81 19.78 14.00
N LEU A 460 -6.56 20.10 12.94
CA LEU A 460 -7.26 21.38 12.80
C LEU A 460 -8.74 21.33 13.19
N HIS A 461 -9.23 20.17 13.66
CA HIS A 461 -10.62 19.96 14.11
C HIS A 461 -11.69 20.32 13.05
N PHE A 462 -11.41 20.06 11.77
CA PHE A 462 -12.36 20.30 10.69
C PHE A 462 -13.56 19.34 10.75
N PRO A 463 -14.74 19.75 10.23
CA PRO A 463 -15.94 18.93 10.24
C PRO A 463 -15.81 17.68 9.35
N ASP A 464 -16.58 16.63 9.67
CA ASP A 464 -16.51 15.37 8.94
C ASP A 464 -16.79 15.53 7.44
N ILE A 465 -16.07 14.75 6.62
CA ILE A 465 -16.11 14.73 5.15
C ILE A 465 -17.48 14.28 4.59
N SER A 466 -18.32 13.71 5.46
CA SER A 466 -19.73 13.36 5.22
C SER A 466 -20.64 14.60 5.22
N THR A 467 -20.32 15.60 6.05
CA THR A 467 -21.06 16.85 6.16
C THR A 467 -20.90 17.71 4.91
N PHE A 468 -21.91 18.55 4.61
CA PHE A 468 -21.85 19.46 3.47
C PHE A 468 -20.66 20.43 3.55
N ARG A 469 -20.38 20.96 4.75
CA ARG A 469 -19.23 21.84 5.02
C ARG A 469 -17.91 21.10 4.80
N GLY A 470 -17.78 19.88 5.31
CA GLY A 470 -16.57 19.08 5.12
C GLY A 470 -16.34 18.72 3.65
N ARG A 471 -17.41 18.43 2.91
CA ARG A 471 -17.38 18.19 1.47
C ARG A 471 -16.88 19.41 0.68
N MET A 472 -17.37 20.60 1.00
CA MET A 472 -16.95 21.84 0.35
C MET A 472 -15.47 22.15 0.63
N LEU A 473 -15.04 21.96 1.88
CA LEU A 473 -13.63 22.11 2.28
C LEU A 473 -12.72 21.13 1.56
N TRP A 474 -13.16 19.88 1.36
CA TRP A 474 -12.40 18.89 0.61
C TRP A 474 -12.23 19.28 -0.87
N TYR A 475 -13.29 19.76 -1.52
CA TYR A 475 -13.20 20.28 -2.90
C TYR A 475 -12.33 21.52 -3.02
N GLY A 476 -12.26 22.37 -1.98
CA GLY A 476 -11.35 23.52 -1.94
C GLY A 476 -9.89 23.14 -1.67
N LEU A 477 -9.65 22.11 -0.84
CA LEU A 477 -8.32 21.63 -0.49
C LEU A 477 -7.62 20.86 -1.62
N GLY A 478 -8.40 20.16 -2.47
CA GLY A 478 -7.87 19.42 -3.62
C GLY A 478 -6.97 20.28 -4.53
N PRO A 479 -7.46 21.41 -5.07
CA PRO A 479 -6.66 22.31 -5.90
C PRO A 479 -5.42 22.86 -5.19
N ILE A 480 -5.53 23.21 -3.91
CA ILE A 480 -4.39 23.72 -3.12
C ILE A 480 -3.30 22.64 -3.02
N TYR A 481 -3.68 21.40 -2.75
CA TYR A 481 -2.77 20.26 -2.68
C TYR A 481 -2.02 20.04 -4.00
N TRP A 482 -2.74 20.06 -5.13
CA TRP A 482 -2.14 19.94 -6.46
C TRP A 482 -1.22 21.12 -6.79
N ALA A 483 -1.59 22.34 -6.41
CA ALA A 483 -0.76 23.52 -6.62
C ALA A 483 0.56 23.44 -5.84
N ILE A 484 0.52 22.98 -4.58
CA ILE A 484 1.74 22.77 -3.78
C ILE A 484 2.62 21.68 -4.42
N ALA A 485 2.03 20.56 -4.84
CA ALA A 485 2.76 19.48 -5.50
C ALA A 485 3.41 19.95 -6.82
N PHE A 486 2.71 20.77 -7.60
CA PHE A 486 3.24 21.39 -8.82
C PHE A 486 4.42 22.32 -8.53
N VAL A 487 4.34 23.14 -7.48
CA VAL A 487 5.45 24.04 -7.08
C VAL A 487 6.68 23.22 -6.69
N ILE A 488 6.52 22.14 -5.94
CA ILE A 488 7.62 21.24 -5.56
C ILE A 488 8.23 20.58 -6.80
N ALA A 489 7.39 20.04 -7.70
CA ALA A 489 7.82 19.41 -8.94
C ALA A 489 8.60 20.39 -9.87
N GLY A 490 8.10 21.62 -10.01
CA GLY A 490 8.72 22.65 -10.85
C GLY A 490 9.97 23.29 -10.25
N ALA A 491 10.15 23.21 -8.94
CA ALA A 491 11.33 23.76 -8.26
C ALA A 491 12.60 22.94 -8.55
N VAL A 492 12.51 21.61 -8.56
CA VAL A 492 13.63 20.70 -8.83
C VAL A 492 13.28 19.80 -10.02
N PRO A 493 13.46 20.27 -11.27
CA PRO A 493 13.05 19.53 -12.46
C PRO A 493 14.03 18.39 -12.78
N ASN A 494 14.20 17.44 -11.87
CA ASN A 494 15.03 16.26 -12.04
C ASN A 494 14.32 15.06 -11.40
N LEU A 495 13.80 14.15 -12.25
CA LEU A 495 12.94 13.07 -11.80
C LEU A 495 13.68 12.11 -10.86
N SER A 496 14.86 11.64 -11.25
CA SER A 496 15.70 10.75 -10.46
C SER A 496 16.08 11.35 -9.11
N GLY A 497 16.47 12.62 -9.08
CA GLY A 497 16.89 13.31 -7.88
C GLY A 497 15.75 13.52 -6.89
N ILE A 498 14.58 14.01 -7.34
CA ILE A 498 13.41 14.11 -6.46
C ILE A 498 12.98 12.71 -6.00
N SER A 499 12.82 11.74 -6.91
CA SER A 499 12.31 10.41 -6.50
C SER A 499 13.30 9.65 -5.62
N SER A 500 14.62 9.78 -5.81
CA SER A 500 15.62 9.22 -4.90
C SER A 500 15.58 9.90 -3.53
N MET A 501 15.46 11.23 -3.48
CA MET A 501 15.37 11.97 -2.21
C MET A 501 14.10 11.59 -1.43
N VAL A 502 12.95 11.54 -2.10
CA VAL A 502 11.67 11.12 -1.51
C VAL A 502 11.69 9.64 -1.12
N GLY A 503 12.31 8.82 -1.98
CA GLY A 503 12.61 7.41 -1.77
C GLY A 503 13.33 7.18 -0.45
N ALA A 504 14.48 7.82 -0.28
CA ALA A 504 15.32 7.68 0.90
C ALA A 504 14.73 8.31 2.17
N ALA A 505 14.13 9.50 2.07
CA ALA A 505 13.66 10.25 3.23
C ALA A 505 12.34 9.70 3.80
N LEU A 506 11.40 9.29 2.94
CA LEU A 506 10.04 8.95 3.36
C LEU A 506 9.70 7.50 3.03
N ILE A 507 9.74 7.12 1.75
CA ILE A 507 9.25 5.81 1.29
C ILE A 507 10.00 4.66 1.96
N LEU A 508 11.33 4.77 2.09
CA LEU A 508 12.17 3.82 2.79
C LEU A 508 11.71 3.67 4.24
N ASN A 509 11.46 4.78 4.93
CA ASN A 509 11.05 4.75 6.32
C ASN A 509 9.67 4.11 6.51
N PHE A 510 8.69 4.41 5.65
CA PHE A 510 7.36 3.79 5.75
C PHE A 510 7.34 2.31 5.34
N THR A 511 8.28 1.88 4.50
CA THR A 511 8.33 0.50 3.98
C THR A 511 9.22 -0.40 4.81
N TYR A 512 10.36 0.09 5.31
CA TYR A 512 11.37 -0.74 5.98
C TYR A 512 11.52 -0.37 7.46
N THR A 513 11.72 0.91 7.76
CA THR A 513 12.03 1.35 9.14
C THR A 513 10.85 1.22 10.09
N LEU A 514 9.72 1.86 9.79
CA LEU A 514 8.57 1.97 10.69
C LEU A 514 7.91 0.62 11.01
N PRO A 515 7.72 -0.31 10.04
CA PRO A 515 7.23 -1.65 10.35
C PRO A 515 8.14 -2.41 11.33
N GLY A 516 9.47 -2.24 11.23
CA GLY A 516 10.43 -2.86 12.13
C GLY A 516 10.21 -2.48 13.60
N ILE A 517 10.10 -1.18 13.89
CA ILE A 517 9.84 -0.71 15.26
C ILE A 517 8.42 -1.03 15.73
N LEU A 518 7.43 -0.98 14.84
CA LEU A 518 6.05 -1.37 15.14
C LEU A 518 6.00 -2.80 15.68
N TYR A 519 6.71 -3.72 15.03
CA TYR A 519 6.73 -5.12 15.43
C TYR A 519 7.38 -5.34 16.80
N VAL A 520 8.49 -4.65 17.08
CA VAL A 520 9.17 -4.71 18.38
C VAL A 520 8.27 -4.18 19.48
N GLY A 521 7.62 -3.03 19.27
CA GLY A 521 6.70 -2.43 20.23
C GLY A 521 5.48 -3.31 20.50
N PHE A 522 4.90 -3.89 19.46
CA PHE A 522 3.76 -4.78 19.54
C PHE A 522 4.11 -6.09 20.27
N ARG A 523 5.16 -6.79 19.84
CA ARG A 523 5.65 -8.03 20.46
C ARG A 523 6.02 -7.82 21.91
N SER A 524 6.76 -6.76 22.23
CA SER A 524 7.20 -6.49 23.60
C SER A 524 6.04 -6.26 24.57
N GLN A 525 4.90 -5.76 24.09
CA GLN A 525 3.71 -5.60 24.94
C GLN A 525 2.89 -6.90 25.02
N LYS A 526 2.69 -7.58 23.89
CA LYS A 526 1.98 -8.87 23.84
C LYS A 526 2.66 -9.93 24.69
N ASP A 527 3.97 -10.08 24.51
CA ASP A 527 4.76 -11.13 25.16
C ASP A 527 5.02 -10.86 26.65
N ALA A 528 4.76 -9.64 27.12
CA ALA A 528 4.89 -9.25 28.52
C ALA A 528 3.71 -9.65 29.41
N ALA A 529 2.60 -10.11 28.83
CA ALA A 529 1.42 -10.56 29.55
C ALA A 529 1.75 -11.75 30.46
N LEU A 530 1.38 -11.64 31.74
CA LEU A 530 1.50 -12.72 32.73
C LEU A 530 0.21 -13.56 32.80
N PRO A 531 0.28 -14.80 33.30
CA PRO A 531 -0.92 -15.60 33.58
C PRO A 531 -1.85 -14.85 34.56
N GLY A 532 -3.10 -14.61 34.16
CA GLY A 532 -4.09 -13.85 34.94
C GLY A 532 -4.26 -12.38 34.51
N GLU A 533 -3.39 -11.87 33.64
CA GLU A 533 -3.57 -10.57 32.98
C GLU A 533 -4.40 -10.72 31.71
N GLY A 534 -5.31 -9.78 31.48
CA GLY A 534 -6.12 -9.76 30.27
C GLY A 534 -7.28 -8.79 30.36
N TYR A 535 -8.03 -8.70 29.26
CA TYR A 535 -9.29 -7.96 29.23
C TYR A 535 -10.42 -8.90 29.66
N ASN A 536 -11.16 -8.53 30.70
CA ASN A 536 -12.35 -9.28 31.10
C ASN A 536 -13.61 -8.62 30.49
N PRO A 537 -14.31 -9.30 29.56
CA PRO A 537 -15.48 -8.74 28.88
C PRO A 537 -16.68 -8.50 29.82
N ALA A 538 -16.76 -9.21 30.95
CA ALA A 538 -17.88 -9.12 31.89
C ALA A 538 -17.75 -7.88 32.81
N THR A 539 -16.53 -7.47 33.14
CA THR A 539 -16.27 -6.31 33.99
C THR A 539 -15.85 -5.07 33.20
N GLY A 540 -15.40 -5.23 31.95
CA GLY A 540 -14.83 -4.15 31.13
C GLY A 540 -13.50 -3.62 31.66
N VAL A 541 -12.87 -4.33 32.60
CA VAL A 541 -11.61 -3.93 33.23
C VAL A 541 -10.46 -4.77 32.68
N THR A 542 -9.38 -4.09 32.31
CA THR A 542 -8.11 -4.73 31.94
C THR A 542 -7.25 -4.92 33.18
N THR A 543 -6.96 -6.17 33.53
CA THR A 543 -6.07 -6.48 34.65
C THR A 543 -4.61 -6.46 34.18
N ARG A 544 -3.81 -5.58 34.77
CA ARG A 544 -2.35 -5.54 34.62
C ARG A 544 -1.70 -5.58 36.00
N HIS A 545 -0.83 -6.55 36.25
CA HIS A 545 -0.11 -6.68 37.51
C HIS A 545 1.11 -5.75 37.56
N ASP A 546 1.76 -5.52 36.42
CA ASP A 546 2.91 -4.62 36.28
C ASP A 546 2.71 -3.59 35.16
N SER A 547 3.21 -2.38 35.37
CA SER A 547 3.23 -1.30 34.36
C SER A 547 4.66 -0.78 34.10
N GLY A 548 4.83 -0.04 33.00
CA GLY A 548 6.07 0.66 32.67
C GLY A 548 7.19 -0.19 32.08
N TRP A 549 8.44 0.26 32.25
CA TRP A 549 9.62 -0.29 31.58
C TRP A 549 9.92 -1.76 31.93
N LYS A 550 9.60 -2.19 33.17
CA LYS A 550 9.78 -3.58 33.59
C LYS A 550 8.97 -4.57 32.75
N ARG A 551 7.73 -4.20 32.39
CA ARG A 551 6.85 -4.99 31.50
C ARG A 551 7.46 -5.09 30.11
N TYR A 552 7.85 -3.96 29.53
CA TYR A 552 8.49 -3.91 28.21
C TYR A 552 9.78 -4.73 28.15
N ALA A 553 10.67 -4.61 29.14
CA ALA A 553 11.92 -5.37 29.19
C ALA A 553 11.67 -6.88 29.30
N ARG A 554 10.62 -7.30 30.01
CA ARG A 554 10.22 -8.71 30.12
C ARG A 554 9.72 -9.27 28.79
N GLY A 555 8.78 -8.59 28.13
CA GLY A 555 8.29 -9.02 26.82
C GLY A 555 9.39 -8.99 25.76
N PHE A 556 10.27 -7.99 25.81
CA PHE A 556 11.43 -7.90 24.93
C PHE A 556 12.35 -9.13 25.06
N LYS A 557 12.63 -9.57 26.31
CA LYS A 557 13.47 -10.75 26.60
C LYS A 557 12.83 -12.06 26.16
N LYS A 558 11.49 -12.18 26.19
CA LYS A 558 10.79 -13.40 25.79
C LYS A 558 10.94 -13.68 24.28
N SER A 559 10.92 -12.64 23.45
CA SER A 559 11.10 -12.74 21.99
C SER A 559 12.42 -12.11 21.53
N LEU A 560 13.50 -12.34 22.28
CA LEU A 560 14.78 -11.62 22.12
C LEU A 560 15.37 -11.72 20.71
N TYR A 561 15.39 -12.91 20.10
CA TYR A 561 15.96 -13.11 18.75
C TYR A 561 15.23 -12.31 17.67
N ILE A 562 13.89 -12.36 17.68
CA ILE A 562 13.05 -11.66 16.71
C ILE A 562 13.14 -10.15 16.94
N ASN A 563 13.11 -9.71 18.19
CA ASN A 563 13.20 -8.29 18.52
C ASN A 563 14.57 -7.70 18.17
N LEU A 564 15.67 -8.42 18.40
CA LEU A 564 17.01 -8.00 17.98
C LEU A 564 17.12 -7.91 16.47
N PHE A 565 16.59 -8.89 15.73
CA PHE A 565 16.54 -8.83 14.28
C PHE A 565 15.76 -7.61 13.77
N CYS A 566 14.58 -7.34 14.34
CA CYS A 566 13.78 -6.17 13.96
C CYS A 566 14.42 -4.83 14.36
N ILE A 567 15.19 -4.78 15.46
CA ILE A 567 16.00 -3.60 15.81
C ILE A 567 17.13 -3.41 14.80
N PHE A 568 17.86 -4.47 14.44
CA PHE A 568 18.89 -4.39 13.42
C PHE A 568 18.32 -3.93 12.08
N TYR A 569 17.14 -4.47 11.71
CA TYR A 569 16.39 -4.07 10.54
C TYR A 569 15.98 -2.59 10.57
N PHE A 570 15.47 -2.10 11.71
CA PHE A 570 15.15 -0.69 11.93
C PHE A 570 16.39 0.22 11.79
N CYS A 571 17.49 -0.13 12.45
CA CYS A 571 18.75 0.61 12.36
C CYS A 571 19.31 0.60 10.94
N GLY A 572 19.22 -0.53 10.23
CA GLY A 572 19.59 -0.65 8.82
C GLY A 572 18.75 0.26 7.94
N GLY A 573 17.43 0.32 8.16
CA GLY A 573 16.54 1.25 7.47
C GLY A 573 16.93 2.71 7.68
N LEU A 574 17.19 3.12 8.93
CA LEU A 574 17.65 4.48 9.23
C LEU A 574 19.01 4.81 8.60
N ALA A 575 19.95 3.86 8.62
CA ALA A 575 21.26 4.02 7.99
C ALA A 575 21.13 4.20 6.48
N CYS A 576 20.31 3.36 5.82
CA CYS A 576 20.03 3.49 4.39
C CYS A 576 19.30 4.80 4.07
N SER A 577 18.39 5.26 4.92
CA SER A 577 17.71 6.56 4.76
C SER A 577 18.71 7.72 4.81
N GLY A 578 19.63 7.71 5.79
CA GLY A 578 20.68 8.72 5.91
C GLY A 578 21.64 8.73 4.71
N MET A 579 22.10 7.55 4.29
CA MET A 579 22.97 7.40 3.12
C MET A 579 22.27 7.82 1.81
N GLY A 580 20.99 7.47 1.64
CA GLY A 580 20.22 7.81 0.45
C GLY A 580 19.92 9.29 0.35
N MET A 581 19.58 9.95 1.46
CA MET A 581 19.44 11.41 1.47
C MET A 581 20.76 12.09 1.10
N TRP A 582 21.88 11.64 1.68
CA TRP A 582 23.20 12.18 1.33
C TRP A 582 23.54 11.97 -0.15
N ALA A 583 23.28 10.78 -0.69
CA ALA A 583 23.54 10.44 -2.09
C ALA A 583 22.67 11.29 -3.03
N ALA A 584 21.36 11.37 -2.78
CA ALA A 584 20.44 12.16 -3.59
C ALA A 584 20.80 13.66 -3.59
N ILE A 585 21.14 14.23 -2.43
CA ILE A 585 21.56 15.64 -2.34
C ILE A 585 22.87 15.86 -3.09
N THR A 586 23.85 14.98 -2.92
CA THR A 586 25.15 15.10 -3.60
C THR A 586 24.99 14.98 -5.12
N SER A 587 24.13 14.06 -5.58
CA SER A 587 23.78 13.92 -6.99
C SER A 587 23.11 15.18 -7.54
N LEU A 588 22.12 15.74 -6.83
CA LEU A 588 21.48 16.99 -7.24
C LEU A 588 22.47 18.16 -7.34
N ILE A 589 23.41 18.28 -6.40
CA ILE A 589 24.46 19.30 -6.44
C ILE A 589 25.33 19.14 -7.70
N GLN A 590 25.75 17.92 -8.04
CA GLN A 590 26.56 17.65 -9.23
C GLN A 590 25.77 17.89 -10.53
N ILE A 591 24.49 17.54 -10.56
CA ILE A 591 23.61 17.70 -11.73
C ILE A 591 23.33 19.17 -12.04
N PHE A 592 23.18 20.01 -11.02
CA PHE A 592 22.94 21.45 -11.19
C PHE A 592 24.23 22.29 -11.17
N ALA A 593 25.41 21.66 -11.04
CA ALA A 593 26.69 22.34 -11.12
C ALA A 593 26.98 22.86 -12.54
N PRO A 594 27.94 23.80 -12.71
CA PRO A 594 28.34 24.31 -14.02
C PRO A 594 28.77 23.17 -14.96
N GLY A 595 28.05 22.97 -16.08
CA GLY A 595 28.27 21.86 -17.01
C GLY A 595 27.31 20.67 -16.87
N GLY A 596 26.37 20.74 -15.92
CA GLY A 596 25.32 19.75 -15.68
C GLY A 596 24.12 19.83 -16.64
N THR A 597 22.91 19.55 -16.15
CA THR A 597 21.69 19.52 -16.99
C THR A 597 21.17 20.92 -17.31
N VAL A 598 20.45 21.05 -18.45
CA VAL A 598 19.90 22.32 -18.97
C VAL A 598 18.59 22.77 -18.30
N ALA A 599 18.01 21.94 -17.43
CA ALA A 599 16.70 22.23 -16.85
C ALA A 599 16.82 23.22 -15.67
N THR A 600 16.29 24.42 -15.86
CA THR A 600 16.16 25.42 -14.79
C THR A 600 14.80 25.29 -14.09
N SER A 601 14.72 25.67 -12.82
CA SER A 601 13.45 25.74 -12.09
C SER A 601 12.42 26.55 -12.88
N PHE A 602 11.22 26.00 -13.03
CA PHE A 602 10.14 26.57 -13.87
C PHE A 602 10.57 26.95 -15.30
N GLY A 603 11.51 26.20 -15.90
CA GLY A 603 12.00 26.42 -17.25
C GLY A 603 11.17 25.76 -18.36
N CYS A 604 11.31 26.25 -19.60
CA CYS A 604 10.64 25.65 -20.75
C CYS A 604 11.36 24.44 -21.35
N ALA A 605 12.66 24.30 -21.10
CA ALA A 605 13.40 23.11 -21.49
C ALA A 605 12.98 21.93 -20.60
N ALA A 606 12.48 20.85 -21.22
CA ALA A 606 12.20 19.65 -20.48
C ALA A 606 13.52 19.04 -19.94
N PRO A 607 13.58 18.66 -18.66
CA PRO A 607 14.59 17.70 -18.21
C PRO A 607 14.25 16.40 -18.92
N VAL A 608 15.01 16.06 -19.96
CA VAL A 608 14.61 15.04 -20.95
C VAL A 608 14.42 13.68 -20.30
#